data_AF-A0A377FR71-F1
#
_entry.id   AF-A0A377FR71-F1
#
_cell.length_a   1.000
_cell.length_b   1.000
_cell.length_c   1.000
_cell.angle_alpha   90.00
_cell.angle_beta   90.00
_cell.angle_gamma   90.00
#
_symmetry.space_group_name_H-M   'P 1'
#
loop_
_entity.id
_entity.type
_entity.pdbx_description
1 polymer ?
#
loop_
_entity_poly.entity_id
_entity_poly.type
_entity_poly.pdbx_seq_one_letter_code
_entity_poly.pdbx_strand_id
1 'polypeptide(L)'
;MPRRNWNNLVRSVLLITIALTTFLYVRYDAEMKERERALESYLATHYNIPEQTYSLDGTLGFSGYVYDVTFTDEPDADYSFQVTKAVDGHRIEYKQAAGVSPSRVSTFTQ
;
A
#
# COMPACT_ATOMS: atom_id res chain seq x y z
N MET A 1 -33.05 24.10 -26.27
CA MET A 1 -32.40 24.48 -24.98
C MET A 1 -31.29 25.48 -25.25
N PRO A 2 -31.19 26.61 -24.53
CA PRO A 2 -30.26 27.68 -24.86
C PRO A 2 -28.81 27.23 -24.55
N ARG A 3 -27.90 27.40 -25.52
CA ARG A 3 -26.46 27.00 -25.46
C ARG A 3 -25.75 27.41 -24.15
N ARG A 4 -26.17 28.51 -23.53
CA ARG A 4 -25.64 29.02 -22.25
C ARG A 4 -25.90 28.08 -21.06
N ASN A 5 -27.07 27.43 -21.02
CA ASN A 5 -27.38 26.45 -19.96
C ASN A 5 -26.56 25.17 -20.14
N TRP A 6 -26.25 24.79 -21.38
CA TRP A 6 -25.42 23.63 -21.67
C TRP A 6 -23.96 23.83 -21.25
N ASN A 7 -23.39 25.01 -21.54
CA ASN A 7 -22.03 25.36 -21.09
C ASN A 7 -21.89 25.37 -19.56
N ASN A 8 -22.89 25.90 -18.85
CA ASN A 8 -22.88 25.90 -17.39
C ASN A 8 -23.00 24.48 -16.82
N LEU A 9 -23.82 23.63 -17.44
CA LEU A 9 -24.00 22.24 -17.04
C LEU A 9 -22.72 21.42 -17.26
N VAL A 10 -22.07 21.56 -18.43
CA VAL A 10 -20.78 20.92 -18.72
C VAL A 10 -19.68 21.39 -17.76
N ARG A 11 -19.58 22.69 -17.48
CA ARG A 11 -18.60 23.22 -16.51
C ARG A 11 -18.84 22.70 -15.10
N SER A 12 -20.10 22.62 -14.67
CA SER A 12 -20.44 22.12 -13.34
C SER A 12 -20.11 20.63 -13.21
N VAL A 13 -20.46 19.83 -14.22
CA VAL A 13 -20.11 18.40 -14.26
C VAL A 13 -18.59 18.23 -14.24
N LEU A 14 -17.85 19.00 -15.03
CA LEU A 14 -16.39 18.94 -15.05
C LEU A 14 -15.79 19.24 -13.67
N LEU A 15 -16.25 20.29 -13.00
CA LEU A 15 -15.78 20.66 -11.67
C LEU A 15 -16.10 19.58 -10.64
N ILE A 16 -17.30 18.99 -10.69
CA ILE A 16 -17.69 17.89 -9.81
C ILE A 16 -16.80 16.66 -10.05
N THR A 17 -16.56 16.30 -11.31
CA THR A 17 -15.69 15.16 -11.64
C THR A 17 -14.27 15.38 -11.16
N ILE A 18 -13.70 16.58 -11.36
CA ILE A 18 -12.36 16.91 -10.86
C ILE A 18 -12.34 16.80 -9.33
N ALA A 19 -13.29 17.44 -8.65
CA ALA A 19 -13.36 17.41 -7.19
C ALA A 19 -13.49 15.99 -6.63
N LEU A 20 -14.33 15.14 -7.25
CA LEU A 20 -14.50 13.75 -6.85
C LEU A 20 -13.22 12.93 -7.07
N THR A 21 -12.60 13.04 -8.26
CA THR A 21 -11.36 12.32 -8.57
C THR A 21 -10.23 12.75 -7.64
N THR A 22 -10.09 14.05 -7.36
CA THR A 22 -9.10 14.54 -6.40
C THR A 22 -9.38 14.04 -4.99
N PHE A 23 -10.63 14.07 -4.53
CA PHE A 23 -11.01 13.56 -3.22
C PHE A 23 -10.70 12.06 -3.08
N LEU A 24 -11.06 11.26 -4.08
CA LEU A 24 -10.78 9.82 -4.11
C LEU A 24 -9.27 9.55 -4.12
N TYR A 25 -8.50 10.31 -4.90
CA TYR A 25 -7.05 10.18 -4.95
C TYR A 25 -6.38 10.50 -3.61
N VAL A 26 -6.76 11.61 -2.97
CA VAL A 26 -6.22 11.99 -1.64
C VAL A 26 -6.56 10.94 -0.60
N ARG A 27 -7.80 10.43 -0.61
CA ARG A 27 -8.22 9.38 0.30
C ARG A 27 -7.42 8.09 0.08
N TYR A 28 -7.24 7.71 -1.18
CA TYR A 28 -6.46 6.53 -1.56
C TYR A 28 -5.00 6.64 -1.09
N ASP A 29 -4.34 7.78 -1.33
CA ASP A 29 -2.96 8.04 -0.90
C ASP A 29 -2.80 7.98 0.63
N ALA A 30 -3.77 8.53 1.36
CA ALA A 30 -3.77 8.47 2.82
C ALA A 30 -3.93 7.02 3.33
N GLU A 31 -4.87 6.26 2.77
CA GLU A 31 -5.08 4.85 3.14
C GLU A 31 -3.88 3.96 2.78
N MET A 32 -3.18 4.26 1.68
CA MET A 32 -1.92 3.59 1.30
C MET A 32 -0.82 3.83 2.32
N LYS A 33 -0.56 5.10 2.66
CA LYS A 33 0.48 5.47 3.62
C LYS A 33 0.22 4.92 5.03
N GLU A 34 -1.06 4.83 5.43
CA GLU A 34 -1.42 4.23 6.72
C GLU A 34 -1.06 2.74 6.78
N ARG A 35 -1.30 2.00 5.69
CA ARG A 35 -1.01 0.57 5.59
C ARG A 35 0.48 0.28 5.43
N GLU A 36 1.18 1.10 4.64
CA GLU A 36 2.62 1.03 4.48
C GLU A 36 3.32 1.18 5.84
N ARG A 37 2.95 2.21 6.61
CA ARG A 37 3.45 2.38 7.99
C ARG A 37 3.13 1.21 8.91
N ALA A 38 1.96 0.60 8.76
CA ALA A 38 1.61 -0.59 9.54
C ALA A 38 2.52 -1.77 9.19
N LEU A 39 2.85 -1.95 7.90
CA LEU A 39 3.79 -2.95 7.44
C LEU A 39 5.21 -2.67 7.91
N GLU A 40 5.70 -1.44 7.76
CA GLU A 40 7.03 -1.02 8.25
C GLU A 40 7.17 -1.28 9.76
N SER A 41 6.16 -0.88 10.53
CA SER A 41 6.11 -1.15 11.97
C SER A 41 6.12 -2.64 12.28
N TYR A 42 5.43 -3.47 11.49
CA TYR A 42 5.45 -4.92 11.63
C TYR A 42 6.82 -5.52 11.32
N LEU A 43 7.46 -5.09 10.22
CA LEU A 43 8.81 -5.52 9.86
C LEU A 43 9.83 -5.14 10.94
N ALA A 44 9.75 -3.92 11.48
CA ALA A 44 10.62 -3.47 12.56
C ALA A 44 10.37 -4.20 13.88
N THR A 45 9.12 -4.41 14.29
CA THR A 45 8.79 -4.98 15.61
C THR A 45 8.84 -6.50 15.66
N HIS A 46 8.39 -7.19 14.61
CA HIS A 46 8.31 -8.64 14.59
C HIS A 46 9.56 -9.29 13.99
N TYR A 47 10.24 -8.60 13.08
CA TYR A 47 11.42 -9.14 12.37
C TYR A 47 12.70 -8.33 12.58
N ASN A 48 12.66 -7.21 13.32
CA ASN A 48 13.82 -6.35 13.59
C ASN A 48 14.54 -5.87 12.32
N ILE A 49 13.76 -5.56 11.28
CA ILE A 49 14.27 -5.08 9.99
C ILE A 49 14.17 -3.55 9.93
N PRO A 50 15.27 -2.83 9.65
CA PRO A 50 15.21 -1.38 9.41
C PRO A 50 14.68 -1.05 8.00
N GLU A 51 13.98 0.08 7.86
CA GLU A 51 13.42 0.58 6.58
C GLU A 51 14.45 0.74 5.45
N GLN A 52 15.75 0.80 5.78
CA GLN A 52 16.83 1.04 4.83
C GLN A 52 17.27 -0.22 4.06
N THR A 53 16.84 -1.40 4.49
CA THR A 53 17.31 -2.69 3.95
C THR A 53 16.30 -3.35 3.01
N TYR A 54 15.17 -2.69 2.76
CA TYR A 54 14.14 -3.18 1.85
C TYR A 54 13.49 -2.05 1.06
N SER A 55 12.89 -2.42 -0.07
CA SER A 55 11.99 -1.57 -0.83
C SER A 55 10.60 -2.20 -0.82
N LEU A 56 9.57 -1.37 -0.64
CA LEU A 56 8.16 -1.78 -0.72
C LEU A 56 7.61 -1.36 -2.08
N ASP A 57 6.94 -2.28 -2.77
CA ASP A 57 6.08 -1.96 -3.91
C ASP A 57 4.65 -2.39 -3.61
N GLY A 58 3.75 -1.41 -3.48
CA GLY A 58 2.38 -1.60 -3.03
C GLY A 58 1.38 -1.61 -4.17
N THR A 59 0.64 -2.72 -4.32
CA THR A 59 -0.47 -2.85 -5.27
C THR A 59 -1.81 -3.04 -4.54
N LEU A 60 -2.84 -2.33 -4.97
CA LEU A 60 -4.21 -2.55 -4.50
C LEU A 60 -4.81 -3.81 -5.15
N GLY A 61 -5.16 -4.81 -4.34
CA GLY A 61 -5.94 -5.98 -4.76
C GLY A 61 -7.39 -5.95 -4.27
N PHE A 62 -8.21 -6.91 -4.74
CA PHE A 62 -9.62 -7.03 -4.35
C PHE A 62 -9.83 -7.36 -2.86
N SER A 63 -8.87 -8.01 -2.20
CA SER A 63 -8.97 -8.48 -0.81
C SER A 63 -8.14 -7.67 0.19
N GLY A 64 -7.51 -6.59 -0.26
CA GLY A 64 -6.61 -5.77 0.54
C GLY A 64 -5.47 -5.20 -0.30
N TYR A 65 -4.48 -4.61 0.36
CA TYR A 65 -3.29 -4.11 -0.30
C TYR A 65 -2.21 -5.17 -0.19
N VAL A 66 -1.53 -5.44 -1.28
CA VAL A 66 -0.44 -6.41 -1.35
C VAL A 66 0.83 -5.61 -1.56
N TYR A 67 1.82 -5.81 -0.71
CA TYR A 67 3.12 -5.19 -0.79
C TYR A 67 4.14 -6.27 -1.10
N ASP A 68 4.83 -6.10 -2.22
CA ASP A 68 6.00 -6.90 -2.54
C ASP A 68 7.21 -6.22 -1.90
N VAL A 69 8.00 -7.01 -1.18
CA VAL A 69 9.11 -6.53 -0.37
C VAL A 69 10.39 -7.09 -0.94
N THR A 70 11.22 -6.22 -1.51
CA THR A 70 12.52 -6.62 -2.05
C THR A 70 13.61 -6.21 -1.06
N PHE A 71 14.34 -7.17 -0.52
CA PHE A 71 15.47 -6.91 0.38
C PHE A 71 16.75 -6.67 -0.41
N THR A 72 17.61 -5.78 0.09
CA THR A 72 18.88 -5.45 -0.59
C THR A 72 19.82 -6.65 -0.68
N ASP A 73 19.86 -7.49 0.36
CA ASP A 73 20.74 -8.66 0.42
C ASP A 73 20.20 -9.87 -0.34
N GLU A 74 18.89 -9.91 -0.57
CA GLU A 74 18.19 -11.01 -1.24
C GLU A 74 17.21 -10.47 -2.30
N PRO A 75 17.70 -9.83 -3.37
CA PRO A 75 16.84 -9.22 -4.39
C PRO A 75 16.07 -10.27 -5.22
N ASP A 76 16.56 -11.52 -5.26
CA ASP A 76 15.94 -12.63 -5.98
C ASP A 76 14.87 -13.37 -5.15
N ALA A 77 14.72 -13.02 -3.87
CA ALA A 77 13.73 -13.64 -3.00
C ALA A 77 12.37 -12.94 -3.14
N ASP A 78 11.34 -13.74 -3.39
CA ASP A 78 9.98 -13.24 -3.60
C ASP A 78 9.20 -13.24 -2.27
N TYR A 79 9.07 -12.06 -1.68
CA TYR A 79 8.35 -11.82 -0.43
C TYR A 79 7.13 -10.95 -0.68
N SER A 80 5.94 -11.47 -0.39
CA SER A 80 4.70 -10.71 -0.52
C SER A 80 3.94 -10.64 0.81
N PHE A 81 3.54 -9.44 1.20
CA PHE A 81 2.80 -9.15 2.43
C PHE A 81 1.46 -8.52 2.08
N GLN A 82 0.38 -9.15 2.52
CA GLN A 82 -0.98 -8.64 2.35
C GLN A 82 -1.42 -7.89 3.61
N VAL A 83 -1.71 -6.60 3.47
CA VAL A 83 -2.22 -5.73 4.53
C VAL A 83 -3.71 -5.43 4.30
N THR A 84 -4.54 -5.98 5.17
CA THR A 84 -6.00 -5.79 5.16
C THR A 84 -6.43 -5.03 6.41
N LYS A 85 -7.32 -4.04 6.24
CA LYS A 85 -7.90 -3.32 7.37
C LYS A 85 -8.81 -4.26 8.17
N ALA A 86 -8.52 -4.41 9.45
CA ALA A 86 -9.29 -5.21 10.40
C ALA A 86 -10.02 -4.29 11.39
N VAL A 87 -10.88 -4.86 12.25
CA VAL A 87 -11.68 -4.08 13.22
C VAL A 87 -10.81 -3.52 14.34
N ASP A 88 -9.72 -4.20 14.66
CA ASP A 88 -8.72 -3.89 15.70
C ASP A 88 -7.46 -3.17 15.16
N GLY A 89 -7.40 -2.88 13.86
CA GLY A 89 -6.26 -2.22 13.22
C GLY A 89 -5.97 -2.77 11.84
N HIS A 90 -4.76 -3.28 11.64
CA HIS A 90 -4.32 -3.89 10.38
C HIS A 90 -4.00 -5.36 10.60
N ARG A 91 -4.57 -6.23 9.78
CA ARG A 91 -4.18 -7.63 9.67
C ARG A 91 -3.16 -7.75 8.55
N ILE A 92 -1.99 -8.29 8.88
CA ILE A 92 -0.88 -8.49 7.96
C ILE A 92 -0.69 -9.99 7.76
N GLU A 93 -0.83 -10.46 6.53
CA GLU A 93 -0.61 -11.85 6.14
C GLU A 93 0.62 -11.95 5.26
N TYR A 94 1.53 -12.86 5.60
CA TYR A 94 2.71 -13.15 4.80
C TYR A 94 2.41 -14.30 3.83
N LYS A 95 2.75 -14.12 2.55
CA LYS A 95 2.66 -15.14 1.50
C LYS A 95 4.02 -15.26 0.83
N GLN A 96 4.72 -16.35 1.12
CA GLN A 96 5.95 -16.73 0.44
C GLN A 96 5.62 -17.51 -0.83
N ALA A 97 6.34 -17.27 -1.93
CA ALA A 97 6.15 -18.01 -3.18
C ALA A 97 6.52 -19.51 -3.06
N ALA A 98 7.34 -19.92 -2.08
CA ALA A 98 7.66 -21.34 -1.84
C ALA A 98 8.09 -21.64 -0.39
N GLY A 99 7.13 -22.05 0.46
CA GLY A 99 7.35 -22.99 1.57
C GLY A 99 8.25 -22.59 2.76
N VAL A 100 7.58 -22.03 3.79
CA VAL A 100 8.01 -21.87 5.20
C VAL A 100 8.96 -20.69 5.52
N SER A 101 8.32 -19.65 6.09
CA SER A 101 8.71 -18.60 7.06
C SER A 101 10.13 -18.04 7.14
N PRO A 102 10.28 -16.74 7.42
CA PRO A 102 11.58 -16.09 7.59
C PRO A 102 12.33 -16.63 8.82
N SER A 103 13.28 -17.54 8.59
CA SER A 103 14.37 -17.85 9.52
C SER A 103 15.69 -17.29 9.01
N ARG A 104 15.70 -16.00 8.68
CA ARG A 104 16.88 -15.12 8.61
C ARG A 104 16.40 -13.69 8.30
N VAL A 105 16.06 -12.95 9.35
CA VAL A 105 16.52 -11.57 9.44
C VAL A 105 17.43 -11.50 10.64
N SER A 106 18.43 -12.38 10.63
CA SER A 106 19.38 -12.54 11.73
C SER A 106 20.78 -12.27 11.24
N THR A 107 20.98 -11.18 10.49
CA THR A 107 22.20 -10.37 10.50
C THR A 107 22.02 -9.15 9.59
N PHE A 108 21.61 -8.02 10.17
CA PHE A 108 22.17 -6.74 9.77
C PHE A 108 22.87 -6.20 11.01
N THR A 109 24.13 -6.57 11.15
CA THR A 109 25.01 -5.91 12.13
C THR A 109 25.26 -4.48 11.67
N GLN A 110 25.11 -3.57 12.62
CA GLN A 110 25.35 -2.11 12.60
C GLN A 110 26.19 -1.55 11.46
#